data_AF-A0A832WLJ7-F1
#
_entry.id   AF-A0A832WLJ7-F1
#
_cell.length_a   1.000
_cell.length_b   1.000
_cell.length_c   1.000
_cell.angle_alpha   90.00
_cell.angle_beta   90.00
_cell.angle_gamma   90.00
#
_symmetry.space_group_name_H-M   'P 1'
#
loop_
_entity.id
_entity.type
_entity.pdbx_description
1 polymer ?
#
loop_
_entity_poly.entity_id
_entity_poly.type
_entity_poly.pdbx_seq_one_letter_code
_entity_poly.pdbx_strand_id
1 'polypeptide(L)'
;MAKRLVFLILAFILLLGCAKQPSCADPLVMIDGLCCRDENSNGRCDMEEAADERAALEEAQEAEAVQAGSSSPPEPETVPSGTEQVTEEQEPLPEAGQKAAQAPSQQAARKAVDTFAQSWASKQYRMMYSFFTDDLKRVKTADEFVAIMELNPSFAKVEKAVIKGIDFKSDTLGDVELEVTTNVNSYMQTDTKVVYNGGEWKIDGFVEVFYIDTFGASCGGFVKEFNKEACAKDLAIKLKDIQYCERSKCHYEECITTIKKTMTNKERVTRCNLCPPTMKNTMECIVDAAIAASDVKVCNEIPETRYSDRYCGCYGGFARAKNQVGYCNMIQDPDNKALCMKGFEGKYC
;
A
#
# COMPACT_ATOMS: atom_id res chain seq x y z
N MET A 1 -57.62 13.71 -6.64
CA MET A 1 -57.14 12.39 -6.16
C MET A 1 -55.63 12.36 -5.89
N ALA A 2 -54.77 12.98 -6.70
CA ALA A 2 -53.31 12.95 -6.53
C ALA A 2 -52.77 13.41 -5.15
N LYS A 3 -53.36 14.44 -4.53
CA LYS A 3 -52.90 14.93 -3.20
C LYS A 3 -53.09 13.92 -2.06
N ARG A 4 -54.07 13.00 -2.15
CA ARG A 4 -54.28 11.95 -1.13
C ARG A 4 -53.28 10.80 -1.28
N LEU A 5 -52.83 10.51 -2.50
CA LEU A 5 -51.85 9.45 -2.77
C LEU A 5 -50.45 9.84 -2.25
N VAL A 6 -50.03 11.09 -2.46
CA VAL A 6 -48.73 11.59 -1.98
C VAL A 6 -48.64 11.55 -0.45
N PHE A 7 -49.73 11.87 0.25
CA PHE A 7 -49.76 11.83 1.72
C PHE A 7 -49.66 10.40 2.26
N LEU A 8 -50.27 9.42 1.59
CA LEU A 8 -50.18 8.01 1.98
C LEU A 8 -48.76 7.44 1.78
N ILE A 9 -48.07 7.82 0.69
CA ILE A 9 -46.69 7.38 0.43
C ILE A 9 -45.74 7.96 1.49
N LEU A 10 -45.86 9.24 1.82
CA LEU A 10 -45.05 9.88 2.86
C LEU A 10 -45.29 9.27 4.25
N ALA A 11 -46.54 8.97 4.59
CA ALA A 11 -46.87 8.28 5.84
C ALA A 11 -46.28 6.86 5.89
N PHE A 12 -46.26 6.14 4.77
CA PHE A 12 -45.70 4.80 4.68
C PHE A 12 -44.16 4.80 4.83
N ILE A 13 -43.47 5.79 4.24
CA ILE A 13 -42.02 5.97 4.40
C ILE A 13 -41.66 6.31 5.85
N LEU A 14 -42.45 7.17 6.51
CA LEU A 14 -42.25 7.50 7.93
C LEU A 14 -42.49 6.31 8.86
N LEU A 15 -43.41 5.40 8.52
CA LEU A 15 -43.67 4.19 9.30
C LEU A 15 -42.60 3.10 9.10
N LEU A 16 -41.96 3.03 7.94
CA LEU A 16 -40.85 2.09 7.68
C LEU A 16 -39.50 2.57 8.24
N GLY A 17 -39.36 3.86 8.55
CA GLY A 17 -38.15 4.44 9.16
C GLY A 17 -37.88 4.03 10.61
N CYS A 18 -38.76 3.27 11.25
CA CYS A 18 -38.61 2.75 12.61
C CYS A 18 -38.25 1.25 12.66
N ALA A 19 -37.57 0.73 11.63
CA ALA A 19 -36.96 -0.58 11.74
C ALA A 19 -35.92 -0.55 12.88
N LYS A 20 -36.14 -1.38 13.90
CA LYS A 20 -35.23 -1.52 15.06
C LYS A 20 -33.79 -1.64 14.56
N GLN A 21 -32.92 -0.72 14.98
CA GLN A 21 -31.50 -0.86 14.77
C GLN A 21 -31.07 -2.24 15.28
N PRO A 22 -30.25 -2.99 14.52
CA PRO A 22 -29.73 -4.25 15.01
C PRO A 22 -28.98 -3.96 16.32
N SER A 23 -29.36 -4.64 17.39
CA SER A 23 -28.68 -4.58 18.69
C SER A 23 -27.93 -5.88 18.89
N CYS A 24 -26.70 -5.81 19.35
CA CYS A 24 -25.97 -6.99 19.78
C CYS A 24 -26.56 -7.52 21.10
N ALA A 25 -26.45 -8.83 21.34
CA ALA A 25 -26.85 -9.41 22.62
C ALA A 25 -25.76 -9.12 23.66
N ASP A 26 -26.13 -8.63 24.84
CA ASP A 26 -25.17 -8.41 25.94
C ASP A 26 -24.34 -9.69 26.20
N PRO A 27 -23.00 -9.60 26.36
CA PRO A 27 -22.18 -8.40 26.59
C PRO A 27 -21.55 -7.81 25.30
N LEU A 28 -22.11 -8.06 24.12
CA LEU A 28 -21.52 -7.63 22.85
C LEU A 28 -21.89 -6.16 22.52
N VAL A 29 -20.94 -5.40 21.99
CA VAL A 29 -21.11 -4.00 21.55
C VAL A 29 -21.05 -3.92 20.03
N MET A 30 -21.87 -3.06 19.42
CA MET A 30 -21.91 -2.88 17.97
C MET A 30 -20.94 -1.78 17.51
N ILE A 31 -19.96 -2.14 16.67
CA ILE A 31 -19.05 -1.19 16.02
C ILE A 31 -19.02 -1.49 14.52
N ASP A 32 -19.33 -0.49 13.70
CA ASP A 32 -19.37 -0.60 12.22
C ASP A 32 -20.22 -1.76 11.67
N GLY A 33 -21.26 -2.16 12.39
CA GLY A 33 -22.19 -3.24 12.00
C GLY A 33 -21.71 -4.65 12.37
N LEU A 34 -20.61 -4.78 13.09
CA LEU A 34 -20.14 -6.03 13.70
C LEU A 34 -20.36 -5.99 15.21
N CYS A 35 -20.74 -7.12 15.80
CA CYS A 35 -20.83 -7.30 17.24
C CYS A 35 -19.49 -7.83 17.74
N CYS A 36 -18.92 -7.21 18.77
CA CYS A 36 -17.71 -7.71 19.42
C CYS A 36 -17.85 -7.69 20.94
N ARG A 37 -17.07 -8.54 21.62
CA ARG A 37 -17.14 -8.71 23.07
C ARG A 37 -16.22 -7.70 23.76
N ASP A 38 -16.82 -6.80 24.54
CA ASP A 38 -16.10 -5.80 25.34
C ASP A 38 -15.73 -6.44 26.69
N GLU A 39 -14.51 -6.96 26.84
CA GLU A 39 -14.11 -7.67 28.06
C GLU A 39 -13.81 -6.72 29.23
N ASN A 40 -13.44 -5.47 28.94
CA ASN A 40 -13.05 -4.48 29.93
C ASN A 40 -14.13 -3.42 30.22
N SER A 41 -15.31 -3.54 29.60
CA SER A 41 -16.47 -2.64 29.74
C SER A 41 -16.16 -1.18 29.39
N ASN A 42 -15.22 -0.93 28.47
CA ASN A 42 -14.83 0.43 28.07
C ASN A 42 -15.73 1.00 26.94
N GLY A 43 -16.66 0.20 26.42
CA GLY A 43 -17.57 0.54 25.32
C GLY A 43 -16.89 0.58 23.95
N ARG A 44 -15.74 -0.07 23.78
CA ARG A 44 -14.93 -0.14 22.56
C ARG A 44 -14.46 -1.57 22.35
N CYS A 45 -14.17 -1.89 21.10
CA CYS A 45 -13.38 -3.08 20.79
C CYS A 45 -11.91 -2.70 20.82
N ASP A 46 -11.15 -3.32 21.71
CA ASP A 46 -9.71 -3.18 21.71
C ASP A 46 -9.17 -3.84 20.42
N MET A 47 -8.17 -3.24 19.78
CA MET A 47 -7.53 -3.88 18.60
C MET A 47 -6.96 -5.27 18.90
N GLU A 48 -6.65 -5.54 20.17
CA GLU A 48 -6.12 -6.81 20.67
C GLU A 48 -7.24 -7.86 20.72
N GLU A 49 -8.43 -7.50 21.23
CA GLU A 49 -9.62 -8.37 21.26
C GLU A 49 -10.10 -8.74 19.85
N ALA A 50 -10.08 -7.78 18.91
CA ALA A 50 -10.46 -8.02 17.52
C ALA A 50 -9.46 -8.92 16.76
N ALA A 51 -8.21 -9.01 17.23
CA ALA A 51 -7.20 -9.89 16.65
C ALA A 51 -7.38 -11.34 17.15
N ASP A 52 -7.67 -11.51 18.44
CA ASP A 52 -7.90 -12.83 19.04
C ASP A 52 -9.18 -13.48 18.51
N GLU A 53 -10.26 -12.71 18.30
CA GLU A 53 -11.50 -13.24 17.73
C GLU A 53 -11.34 -13.64 16.25
N ARG A 54 -10.48 -12.93 15.49
CA ARG A 54 -10.12 -13.33 14.11
C ARG A 54 -9.27 -14.59 14.08
N ALA A 55 -8.30 -14.72 14.98
CA ALA A 55 -7.49 -15.92 15.09
C ALA A 55 -8.34 -17.15 15.45
N ALA A 56 -9.31 -17.00 16.36
CA ALA A 56 -10.25 -18.07 16.72
C ALA A 56 -11.16 -18.48 15.56
N LEU A 57 -11.62 -17.53 14.74
CA LEU A 57 -12.41 -17.80 13.53
C LEU A 57 -11.58 -18.53 12.45
N GLU A 58 -10.31 -18.16 12.30
CA GLU A 58 -9.38 -18.79 11.35
C GLU A 58 -9.05 -20.24 11.79
N GLU A 59 -8.80 -20.46 13.09
CA GLU A 59 -8.58 -21.81 13.66
C GLU A 59 -9.83 -22.70 13.52
N ALA A 60 -11.03 -22.15 13.72
CA ALA A 60 -12.28 -22.89 13.53
C ALA A 60 -12.51 -23.29 12.05
N GLN A 61 -12.16 -22.42 11.11
CA GLN A 61 -12.27 -22.70 9.68
C GLN A 61 -11.23 -23.74 9.22
N GLU A 62 -10.01 -23.71 9.75
CA GLU A 62 -9.01 -24.75 9.48
C GLU A 62 -9.43 -26.11 10.05
N ALA A 63 -10.02 -26.15 11.24
CA ALA A 63 -10.52 -27.38 11.85
C ALA A 63 -11.64 -28.05 11.02
N GLU A 64 -12.57 -27.26 10.45
CA GLU A 64 -13.60 -27.77 9.54
C GLU A 64 -13.02 -28.26 8.20
N ALA A 65 -12.00 -27.58 7.67
CA ALA A 65 -11.33 -27.99 6.43
C ALA A 65 -10.60 -29.35 6.57
N VAL A 66 -10.03 -29.63 7.75
CA VAL A 66 -9.37 -30.91 8.05
C VAL A 66 -10.37 -32.06 8.19
N GLN A 67 -11.59 -31.80 8.70
CA GLN A 67 -12.64 -32.83 8.78
C GLN A 67 -13.27 -33.18 7.41
N ALA A 68 -13.25 -32.26 6.44
CA ALA A 68 -13.83 -32.50 5.12
C ALA A 68 -12.92 -33.31 4.16
N GLY A 69 -11.63 -33.51 4.50
CA GLY A 69 -10.64 -34.14 3.62
C GLY A 69 -10.32 -35.62 3.86
N SER A 70 -10.86 -36.24 4.91
CA SER A 70 -10.49 -37.63 5.27
C SER A 70 -11.41 -38.64 4.60
N SER A 71 -11.11 -38.95 3.33
CA SER A 71 -11.56 -40.19 2.68
C SER A 71 -10.33 -41.01 2.32
N SER A 72 -10.16 -42.14 3.01
CA SER A 72 -9.02 -43.05 2.91
C SER A 72 -8.86 -43.63 1.49
N PRO A 73 -7.63 -43.79 0.98
CA PRO A 73 -7.37 -44.63 -0.19
C PRO A 73 -7.40 -46.13 0.20
N PRO A 74 -7.79 -47.02 -0.72
CA PRO A 74 -7.79 -48.46 -0.47
C PRO A 74 -6.37 -49.05 -0.45
N GLU A 75 -6.20 -50.08 0.38
CA GLU A 75 -5.01 -50.93 0.54
C GLU A 75 -4.51 -51.53 -0.80
N PRO A 76 -3.18 -51.66 -0.99
CA PRO A 76 -2.62 -52.43 -2.09
C PRO A 76 -2.46 -53.91 -1.70
N GLU A 77 -3.00 -54.80 -2.54
CA GLU A 77 -2.79 -56.25 -2.47
C GLU A 77 -1.35 -56.65 -2.81
N THR A 78 -0.87 -57.64 -2.07
CA THR A 78 0.42 -58.31 -2.21
C THR A 78 0.37 -59.38 -3.31
N VAL A 79 1.39 -59.40 -4.20
CA VAL A 79 1.62 -60.48 -5.19
C VAL A 79 3.09 -60.89 -5.14
N PRO A 80 3.41 -62.20 -5.25
CA PRO A 80 4.71 -62.74 -4.85
C PRO A 80 5.77 -62.74 -5.96
N SER A 81 7.00 -62.79 -5.47
CA SER A 81 8.27 -62.92 -6.18
C SER A 81 8.37 -64.18 -7.03
N GLY A 82 8.77 -64.02 -8.28
CA GLY A 82 9.15 -65.09 -9.21
C GLY A 82 10.12 -64.55 -10.25
N THR A 83 11.39 -64.88 -10.08
CA THR A 83 12.52 -64.50 -10.92
C THR A 83 12.56 -65.37 -12.18
N GLU A 84 12.61 -64.77 -13.38
CA GLU A 84 13.27 -65.40 -14.53
C GLU A 84 13.70 -64.34 -15.56
N GLN A 85 14.97 -64.46 -15.99
CA GLN A 85 15.65 -63.60 -16.94
C GLN A 85 15.11 -63.84 -18.36
N VAL A 86 14.71 -62.77 -19.05
CA VAL A 86 14.58 -62.78 -20.51
C VAL A 86 15.13 -61.48 -21.09
N THR A 87 15.95 -61.69 -22.10
CA THR A 87 16.69 -60.83 -23.03
C THR A 87 16.15 -59.43 -23.32
N GLU A 88 17.10 -58.51 -23.31
CA GLU A 88 17.07 -57.09 -23.65
C GLU A 88 16.69 -56.86 -25.12
N GLU A 89 15.45 -56.42 -25.36
CA GLU A 89 15.06 -55.69 -26.58
C GLU A 89 14.52 -54.32 -26.14
N GLN A 90 15.26 -53.28 -26.51
CA GLN A 90 15.09 -51.92 -26.03
C GLN A 90 13.92 -51.26 -26.78
N GLU A 91 12.71 -51.38 -26.25
CA GLU A 91 11.57 -50.54 -26.66
C GLU A 91 11.81 -49.08 -26.20
N PRO A 92 11.40 -48.09 -27.01
CA PRO A 92 11.49 -46.69 -26.64
C PRO A 92 10.61 -46.40 -25.43
N LEU A 93 11.18 -45.72 -24.42
CA LEU A 93 10.46 -45.20 -23.26
C LEU A 93 9.17 -44.50 -23.72
N PRO A 94 8.01 -44.78 -23.10
CA PRO A 94 6.80 -44.01 -23.36
C PRO A 94 7.09 -42.56 -22.94
N GLU A 95 6.97 -41.64 -23.89
CA GLU A 95 6.98 -40.21 -23.62
C GLU A 95 6.02 -39.95 -22.45
N ALA A 96 6.58 -39.52 -21.32
CA ALA A 96 5.80 -39.11 -20.17
C ALA A 96 4.85 -38.01 -20.64
N GLY A 97 3.59 -38.40 -20.88
CA GLY A 97 2.58 -37.54 -21.45
C GLY A 97 2.53 -36.26 -20.61
N GLN A 98 3.02 -35.17 -21.20
CA GLN A 98 2.73 -33.84 -20.73
C GLN A 98 1.21 -33.77 -20.72
N LYS A 99 0.60 -33.95 -19.54
CA LYS A 99 -0.82 -33.70 -19.30
C LYS A 99 -1.05 -32.32 -19.89
N ALA A 100 -1.69 -32.27 -21.06
CA ALA A 100 -1.98 -31.03 -21.75
C ALA A 100 -2.66 -30.14 -20.70
N ALA A 101 -1.97 -29.06 -20.32
CA ALA A 101 -2.46 -28.17 -19.30
C ALA A 101 -3.85 -27.72 -19.76
N GLN A 102 -4.86 -28.14 -19.01
CA GLN A 102 -6.24 -27.92 -19.37
C GLN A 102 -6.43 -26.41 -19.50
N ALA A 103 -6.97 -25.97 -20.64
CA ALA A 103 -7.11 -24.54 -20.93
C ALA A 103 -7.75 -23.83 -19.74
N PRO A 104 -7.19 -22.70 -19.28
CA PRO A 104 -7.68 -22.01 -18.10
C PRO A 104 -9.14 -21.61 -18.29
N SER A 105 -10.00 -21.95 -17.34
CA SER A 105 -11.42 -21.65 -17.48
C SER A 105 -11.67 -20.15 -17.33
N GLN A 106 -12.51 -19.59 -18.21
CA GLN A 106 -12.99 -18.20 -18.09
C GLN A 106 -13.70 -17.96 -16.75
N GLN A 107 -14.29 -19.00 -16.15
CA GLN A 107 -14.88 -18.95 -14.81
C GLN A 107 -13.81 -18.69 -13.73
N ALA A 108 -12.61 -19.27 -13.86
CA ALA A 108 -11.51 -19.01 -12.94
C ALA A 108 -11.01 -17.56 -13.05
N ALA A 109 -10.94 -17.00 -14.27
CA ALA A 109 -10.62 -15.59 -14.47
C ALA A 109 -11.64 -14.69 -13.76
N ARG A 110 -12.93 -14.96 -13.97
CA ARG A 110 -14.00 -14.17 -13.35
C ARG A 110 -13.95 -14.24 -11.82
N LYS A 111 -13.65 -15.41 -11.25
CA LYS A 111 -13.47 -15.57 -9.80
C LYS A 111 -12.29 -14.73 -9.28
N ALA A 112 -11.14 -14.77 -9.95
CA ALA A 112 -9.97 -14.00 -9.54
C ALA A 112 -10.24 -12.48 -9.55
N VAL A 113 -10.88 -12.00 -10.61
CA VAL A 113 -11.27 -10.59 -10.74
C VAL A 113 -12.30 -10.18 -9.67
N ASP A 114 -13.26 -11.06 -9.37
CA ASP A 114 -14.30 -10.79 -8.37
C ASP A 114 -13.69 -10.68 -6.96
N THR A 115 -12.77 -11.60 -6.62
CA THR A 115 -12.04 -11.53 -5.34
C THR A 115 -11.15 -10.29 -5.25
N PHE A 116 -10.51 -9.89 -6.36
CA PHE A 116 -9.76 -8.63 -6.43
C PHE A 116 -10.67 -7.41 -6.16
N ALA A 117 -11.82 -7.34 -6.83
CA ALA A 117 -12.78 -6.25 -6.67
C ALA A 117 -13.37 -6.19 -5.24
N GLN A 118 -13.69 -7.34 -4.65
CA GLN A 118 -14.14 -7.44 -3.26
C GLN A 118 -13.05 -7.00 -2.28
N SER A 119 -11.80 -7.43 -2.48
CA SER A 119 -10.67 -7.01 -1.66
C SER A 119 -10.47 -5.50 -1.68
N TRP A 120 -10.69 -4.86 -2.83
CA TRP A 120 -10.65 -3.41 -2.96
C TRP A 120 -11.77 -2.73 -2.16
N ALA A 121 -13.03 -3.16 -2.34
CA ALA A 121 -14.18 -2.58 -1.64
C ALA A 121 -14.11 -2.79 -0.11
N SER A 122 -13.59 -3.94 0.34
CA SER A 122 -13.40 -4.27 1.76
C SER A 122 -12.09 -3.74 2.34
N LYS A 123 -11.34 -2.92 1.60
CA LYS A 123 -10.04 -2.35 2.01
C LYS A 123 -8.98 -3.38 2.42
N GLN A 124 -9.08 -4.59 1.92
CA GLN A 124 -8.07 -5.64 2.10
C GLN A 124 -6.96 -5.46 1.06
N TYR A 125 -6.27 -4.32 1.08
CA TYR A 125 -5.32 -3.94 0.02
C TYR A 125 -4.12 -4.88 -0.10
N ARG A 126 -3.70 -5.52 0.99
CA ARG A 126 -2.66 -6.56 0.93
C ARG A 126 -3.15 -7.80 0.16
N MET A 127 -4.41 -8.18 0.34
CA MET A 127 -5.03 -9.27 -0.44
C MET A 127 -5.15 -8.86 -1.91
N MET A 128 -5.63 -7.64 -2.19
CA MET A 128 -5.69 -7.08 -3.54
C MET A 128 -4.32 -7.13 -4.24
N TYR A 129 -3.24 -6.77 -3.54
CA TYR A 129 -1.86 -6.82 -4.06
C TYR A 129 -1.41 -8.24 -4.45
N SER A 130 -1.90 -9.27 -3.76
CA SER A 130 -1.52 -10.67 -4.05
C SER A 130 -1.92 -11.14 -5.45
N PHE A 131 -2.95 -10.51 -6.02
CA PHE A 131 -3.45 -10.79 -7.37
C PHE A 131 -2.61 -10.16 -8.48
N PHE A 132 -1.67 -9.26 -8.18
CA PHE A 132 -0.83 -8.67 -9.22
C PHE A 132 0.18 -9.66 -9.79
N THR A 133 0.52 -9.48 -11.06
CA THR A 133 1.66 -10.15 -11.71
C THR A 133 2.97 -9.78 -11.02
N ASP A 134 3.97 -10.66 -11.13
CA ASP A 134 5.29 -10.40 -10.55
C ASP A 134 5.94 -9.13 -11.13
N ASP A 135 5.66 -8.83 -12.39
CA ASP A 135 6.12 -7.62 -13.06
C ASP A 135 5.62 -6.35 -12.35
N LEU A 136 4.35 -6.30 -11.99
CA LEU A 136 3.80 -5.19 -11.20
C LEU A 136 4.35 -5.17 -9.77
N LYS A 137 4.52 -6.35 -9.14
CA LYS A 137 5.09 -6.48 -7.79
C LYS A 137 6.56 -6.06 -7.71
N ARG A 138 7.30 -6.09 -8.83
CA ARG A 138 8.68 -5.55 -8.90
C ARG A 138 8.74 -4.02 -8.90
N VAL A 139 7.65 -3.35 -9.27
CA VAL A 139 7.60 -1.86 -9.32
C VAL A 139 7.33 -1.25 -7.95
N LYS A 140 6.50 -1.89 -7.13
CA LYS A 140 6.13 -1.45 -5.79
C LYS A 140 5.97 -2.65 -4.87
N THR A 141 6.47 -2.53 -3.65
CA THR A 141 6.22 -3.50 -2.59
C THR A 141 4.77 -3.47 -2.13
N ALA A 142 4.33 -4.51 -1.42
CA ALA A 142 3.00 -4.57 -0.83
C ALA A 142 2.73 -3.39 0.12
N ASP A 143 3.71 -3.01 0.94
CA ASP A 143 3.56 -1.94 1.93
C ASP A 143 3.42 -0.57 1.26
N GLU A 144 4.21 -0.31 0.21
CA GLU A 144 4.08 0.91 -0.60
C GLU A 144 2.72 0.99 -1.30
N PHE A 145 2.23 -0.14 -1.84
CA PHE A 145 0.92 -0.21 -2.45
C PHE A 145 -0.19 0.08 -1.43
N VAL A 146 -0.17 -0.59 -0.27
CA VAL A 146 -1.15 -0.37 0.81
C VAL A 146 -1.14 1.09 1.24
N ALA A 147 0.05 1.67 1.46
CA ALA A 147 0.18 3.08 1.82
C ALA A 147 -0.47 4.00 0.78
N ILE A 148 -0.26 3.75 -0.52
CA ILE A 148 -0.88 4.52 -1.62
C ILE A 148 -2.40 4.37 -1.62
N MET A 149 -2.92 3.16 -1.44
CA MET A 149 -4.37 2.91 -1.41
C MET A 149 -5.03 3.57 -0.19
N GLU A 150 -4.35 3.62 0.95
CA GLU A 150 -4.79 4.34 2.15
C GLU A 150 -4.59 5.86 2.06
N LEU A 151 -3.75 6.32 1.14
CA LEU A 151 -3.51 7.73 0.86
C LEU A 151 -4.62 8.34 0.02
N ASN A 152 -5.39 7.53 -0.72
CA ASN A 152 -6.53 8.01 -1.51
C ASN A 152 -7.53 8.67 -0.53
N PRO A 153 -7.53 10.01 -0.44
CA PRO A 153 -8.19 10.70 0.65
C PRO A 153 -9.68 10.52 0.45
N SER A 154 -10.37 9.97 1.45
CA SER A 154 -11.72 10.22 2.00
C SER A 154 -12.90 10.60 1.08
N PHE A 155 -12.67 11.18 -0.09
CA PHE A 155 -13.65 11.61 -1.07
C PHE A 155 -14.24 10.46 -1.86
N ALA A 156 -13.70 9.24 -1.86
CA ALA A 156 -14.31 8.14 -2.60
C ALA A 156 -14.04 6.79 -1.91
N LYS A 157 -14.62 6.59 -0.72
CA LYS A 157 -14.70 5.26 -0.12
C LYS A 157 -15.44 4.37 -1.13
N VAL A 158 -14.71 3.42 -1.71
CA VAL A 158 -15.29 2.37 -2.54
C VAL A 158 -16.23 1.56 -1.67
N GLU A 159 -17.52 1.60 -2.00
CA GLU A 159 -18.56 0.83 -1.32
C GLU A 159 -18.80 -0.49 -2.03
N LYS A 160 -18.62 -0.49 -3.36
CA LYS A 160 -18.88 -1.65 -4.21
C LYS A 160 -17.99 -1.60 -5.45
N ALA A 161 -17.48 -2.74 -5.87
CA ALA A 161 -16.85 -2.92 -7.18
C ALA A 161 -17.45 -4.18 -7.81
N VAL A 162 -17.94 -4.08 -9.05
CA VAL A 162 -18.66 -5.17 -9.74
C VAL A 162 -18.12 -5.33 -11.15
N ILE A 163 -17.93 -6.57 -11.59
CA ILE A 163 -17.56 -6.90 -12.96
C ILE A 163 -18.74 -6.62 -13.90
N LYS A 164 -18.57 -5.67 -14.83
CA LYS A 164 -19.50 -5.45 -15.94
C LYS A 164 -19.28 -6.44 -17.07
N GLY A 165 -18.02 -6.69 -17.41
CA GLY A 165 -17.65 -7.61 -18.47
C GLY A 165 -16.19 -8.00 -18.39
N ILE A 166 -15.87 -9.12 -19.03
CA ILE A 166 -14.49 -9.51 -19.36
C ILE A 166 -14.48 -9.81 -20.85
N ASP A 167 -13.75 -9.00 -21.62
CA ASP A 167 -13.53 -9.21 -23.04
C ASP A 167 -12.23 -9.99 -23.24
N PHE A 168 -12.34 -11.31 -23.42
CA PHE A 168 -11.20 -12.19 -23.63
C PHE A 168 -10.60 -11.99 -25.02
N LYS A 169 -9.36 -11.47 -25.06
CA LYS A 169 -8.59 -11.33 -26.30
C LYS A 169 -7.92 -12.64 -26.72
N SER A 170 -7.74 -13.56 -25.77
CA SER A 170 -7.26 -14.94 -25.99
C SER A 170 -7.62 -15.82 -24.79
N ASP A 171 -7.24 -17.10 -24.83
CA ASP A 171 -7.44 -18.03 -23.71
C ASP A 171 -6.67 -17.62 -22.44
N THR A 172 -5.65 -16.76 -22.56
CA THR A 172 -4.78 -16.37 -21.45
C THR A 172 -4.80 -14.87 -21.15
N LEU A 173 -5.70 -14.11 -21.79
CA LEU A 173 -5.74 -12.64 -21.67
C LEU A 173 -7.16 -12.12 -21.80
N GLY A 174 -7.58 -11.25 -20.88
CA GLY A 174 -8.83 -10.51 -20.98
C GLY A 174 -8.72 -9.07 -20.47
N ASP A 175 -9.51 -8.19 -21.08
CA ASP A 175 -9.75 -6.84 -20.60
C ASP A 175 -11.00 -6.85 -19.72
N VAL A 176 -10.90 -6.26 -18.54
CA VAL A 176 -11.92 -6.29 -17.49
C VAL A 176 -12.45 -4.89 -17.29
N GLU A 177 -13.77 -4.78 -17.38
CA GLU A 177 -14.51 -3.57 -17.03
C GLU A 177 -15.12 -3.75 -15.63
N LEU A 178 -14.65 -2.96 -14.66
CA LEU A 178 -15.28 -2.86 -13.34
C LEU A 178 -16.09 -1.58 -13.25
N GLU A 179 -17.30 -1.70 -12.72
CA GLU A 179 -18.08 -0.57 -12.22
C GLU A 179 -17.87 -0.45 -10.71
N VAL A 180 -17.42 0.72 -10.28
CA VAL A 180 -17.11 1.02 -8.89
C VAL A 180 -18.06 2.11 -8.38
N THR A 181 -18.69 1.84 -7.25
CA THR A 181 -19.56 2.78 -6.53
C THR A 181 -18.82 3.32 -5.31
N THR A 182 -18.92 4.63 -5.11
CA THR A 182 -18.26 5.33 -4.00
C THR A 182 -19.26 6.16 -3.19
N ASN A 183 -18.89 6.49 -1.96
CA ASN A 183 -19.72 7.23 -1.01
C ASN A 183 -20.10 8.68 -1.42
N VAL A 184 -19.44 9.29 -2.43
CA VAL A 184 -19.72 10.69 -2.85
C VAL A 184 -20.52 10.83 -4.13
N ASN A 185 -21.02 9.73 -4.69
CA ASN A 185 -21.63 9.65 -6.02
C ASN A 185 -20.67 9.95 -7.18
N SER A 186 -20.21 8.86 -7.80
CA SER A 186 -19.95 8.73 -9.23
C SER A 186 -19.80 7.24 -9.53
N TYR A 187 -20.16 6.82 -10.74
CA TYR A 187 -19.74 5.54 -11.29
C TYR A 187 -18.32 5.71 -11.79
N MET A 188 -17.39 4.90 -11.27
CA MET A 188 -16.04 4.84 -11.83
C MET A 188 -15.93 3.59 -12.68
N GLN A 189 -15.42 3.75 -13.88
CA GLN A 189 -15.05 2.63 -14.72
C GLN A 189 -13.54 2.44 -14.58
N THR A 190 -13.12 1.22 -14.28
CA THR A 190 -11.70 0.89 -14.30
C THR A 190 -11.39 0.01 -15.49
N ASP A 191 -10.29 0.30 -16.15
CA ASP A 191 -9.68 -0.60 -17.12
C ASP A 191 -8.69 -1.48 -16.37
N THR A 192 -9.06 -2.74 -16.21
CA THR A 192 -8.24 -3.75 -15.56
C THR A 192 -7.86 -4.81 -16.58
N LYS A 193 -6.62 -5.29 -16.56
CA LYS A 193 -6.16 -6.37 -17.44
C LYS A 193 -5.93 -7.62 -16.63
N VAL A 194 -6.44 -8.76 -17.08
CA VAL A 194 -6.23 -10.07 -16.44
C VAL A 194 -5.48 -11.00 -17.37
N VAL A 195 -4.46 -11.69 -16.85
CA VAL A 195 -3.60 -12.63 -17.60
C VAL A 195 -3.50 -13.95 -16.88
N TYR A 196 -3.45 -15.05 -17.63
CA TYR A 196 -3.17 -16.36 -17.08
C TYR A 196 -1.66 -16.59 -17.06
N ASN A 197 -1.07 -16.68 -15.87
CA ASN A 197 0.37 -16.83 -15.67
C ASN A 197 0.64 -17.84 -14.54
N GLY A 198 1.51 -18.83 -14.79
CA GLY A 198 1.95 -19.76 -13.75
C GLY A 198 0.86 -20.67 -13.19
N GLY A 199 -0.21 -20.92 -13.94
CA GLY A 199 -1.32 -21.77 -13.47
C GLY A 199 -2.51 -21.01 -12.88
N GLU A 200 -2.42 -19.68 -12.74
CA GLU A 200 -3.44 -18.85 -12.12
C GLU A 200 -3.71 -17.55 -12.91
N TRP A 201 -4.90 -16.97 -12.72
CA TRP A 201 -5.24 -15.67 -13.30
C TRP A 201 -4.77 -14.54 -12.38
N LYS A 202 -4.04 -13.58 -12.94
CA LYS A 202 -3.44 -12.43 -12.25
C LYS A 202 -3.86 -11.12 -12.91
N ILE A 203 -3.82 -10.03 -12.16
CA ILE A 203 -4.03 -8.67 -12.63
C ILE A 203 -2.71 -8.12 -13.15
N ASP A 204 -2.68 -7.75 -14.44
CA ASP A 204 -1.51 -7.24 -15.17
C ASP A 204 -1.62 -5.73 -15.47
N GLY A 205 -2.69 -5.10 -15.01
CA GLY A 205 -2.91 -3.66 -15.11
C GLY A 205 -4.17 -3.27 -14.37
N PHE A 206 -4.12 -2.13 -13.69
CA PHE A 206 -5.24 -1.57 -12.95
C PHE A 206 -5.17 -0.05 -13.08
N VAL A 207 -6.18 0.54 -13.71
CA VAL A 207 -6.29 2.00 -13.89
C VAL A 207 -7.67 2.46 -13.43
N GLU A 208 -7.69 3.45 -12.56
CA GLU A 208 -8.90 4.10 -12.09
C GLU A 208 -9.21 5.33 -12.96
N VAL A 209 -10.38 5.35 -13.61
CA VAL A 209 -10.85 6.49 -14.41
C VAL A 209 -12.08 7.11 -13.74
N PHE A 210 -11.97 8.39 -13.38
CA PHE A 210 -13.04 9.14 -12.71
C PHE A 210 -13.92 9.85 -13.75
N TYR A 211 -15.20 9.47 -13.83
CA TYR A 211 -16.23 10.21 -14.55
C TYR A 211 -17.08 11.01 -13.57
N ILE A 212 -16.77 12.31 -13.43
CA ILE A 212 -17.55 13.23 -12.60
C ILE A 212 -18.68 13.78 -13.47
N ASP A 213 -19.84 13.15 -13.43
CA ASP A 213 -20.98 13.47 -14.33
C ASP A 213 -21.85 14.66 -13.85
N THR A 214 -21.40 15.40 -12.83
CA THR A 214 -22.20 16.45 -12.18
C THR A 214 -21.42 17.75 -12.00
N PHE A 215 -21.21 18.48 -13.10
CA PHE A 215 -21.22 19.95 -13.06
C PHE A 215 -21.90 20.47 -14.33
N GLY A 216 -23.21 20.73 -14.23
CA GLY A 216 -23.95 21.43 -15.27
C GLY A 216 -23.29 22.78 -15.57
N ALA A 217 -22.74 22.91 -16.78
CA ALA A 217 -22.57 24.12 -17.60
C ALA A 217 -21.98 25.43 -17.03
N SER A 218 -21.62 25.58 -15.75
CA SER A 218 -21.15 26.87 -15.19
C SER A 218 -19.76 26.86 -14.54
N CYS A 219 -19.08 25.71 -14.44
CA CYS A 219 -17.71 25.61 -13.90
C CYS A 219 -16.73 24.97 -14.89
N GLY A 220 -16.95 25.14 -16.19
CA GLY A 220 -16.18 24.51 -17.28
C GLY A 220 -14.68 24.87 -17.37
N GLY A 221 -14.14 25.63 -16.42
CA GLY A 221 -12.71 25.90 -16.29
C GLY A 221 -12.05 25.31 -15.04
N PHE A 222 -12.80 24.90 -14.01
CA PHE A 222 -12.22 24.63 -12.69
C PHE A 222 -11.69 23.20 -12.49
N VAL A 223 -12.20 22.20 -13.22
CA VAL A 223 -11.88 20.79 -12.95
C VAL A 223 -10.68 20.27 -13.77
N LYS A 224 -10.29 20.95 -14.86
CA LYS A 224 -9.12 20.52 -15.66
C LYS A 224 -7.77 20.81 -15.00
N GLU A 225 -7.71 21.72 -14.03
CA GLU A 225 -6.46 22.06 -13.33
C GLU A 225 -6.41 21.55 -11.88
N PHE A 226 -7.54 21.21 -11.26
CA PHE A 226 -7.57 20.94 -9.82
C PHE A 226 -7.11 19.55 -9.34
N ASN A 227 -6.72 18.62 -10.22
CA ASN A 227 -6.43 17.23 -9.76
C ASN A 227 -5.12 16.59 -10.22
N LYS A 228 -4.18 17.37 -10.78
CA LYS A 228 -2.76 16.96 -10.82
C LYS A 228 -1.92 17.63 -9.73
N GLU A 229 -2.38 18.76 -9.20
CA GLU A 229 -1.52 19.69 -8.46
C GLU A 229 -1.67 19.59 -6.94
N ALA A 230 -2.90 19.44 -6.42
CA ALA A 230 -3.13 19.29 -4.97
C ALA A 230 -2.79 17.89 -4.44
N CYS A 231 -3.01 16.84 -5.23
CA CYS A 231 -2.82 15.44 -4.80
C CYS A 231 -1.33 15.07 -4.61
N ALA A 232 -0.41 15.77 -5.28
CA ALA A 232 1.02 15.43 -5.24
C ALA A 232 1.73 15.97 -3.98
N LYS A 233 1.31 17.12 -3.44
CA LYS A 233 1.92 17.74 -2.26
C LYS A 233 1.63 16.96 -0.99
N ASP A 234 0.36 16.65 -0.72
CA ASP A 234 -0.03 15.95 0.51
C ASP A 234 0.53 14.52 0.55
N LEU A 235 0.57 13.86 -0.62
CA LEU A 235 1.22 12.57 -0.80
C LEU A 235 2.72 12.64 -0.52
N ALA A 236 3.43 13.62 -1.09
CA ALA A 236 4.84 13.83 -0.81
C ALA A 236 5.10 14.15 0.68
N ILE A 237 4.23 14.93 1.32
CA ILE A 237 4.33 15.26 2.76
C ILE A 237 4.18 14.01 3.62
N LYS A 238 3.16 13.19 3.37
CA LYS A 238 2.90 11.97 4.13
C LYS A 238 3.96 10.89 3.89
N LEU A 239 4.40 10.72 2.64
CA LEU A 239 5.54 9.85 2.29
C LEU A 239 6.90 10.44 2.68
N LYS A 240 6.93 11.70 3.14
CA LYS A 240 8.12 12.51 3.39
C LYS A 240 9.08 12.61 2.19
N ASP A 241 8.61 12.37 0.96
CA ASP A 241 9.40 12.24 -0.29
C ASP A 241 9.67 13.58 -0.98
N ILE A 242 10.86 14.12 -0.70
CA ILE A 242 11.41 15.35 -1.31
C ILE A 242 11.51 15.24 -2.83
N GLN A 243 11.93 14.09 -3.39
CA GLN A 243 12.03 13.94 -4.84
C GLN A 243 10.65 13.93 -5.48
N TYR A 244 9.64 13.45 -4.75
CA TYR A 244 8.25 13.58 -5.19
C TYR A 244 7.81 15.06 -5.25
N CYS A 245 8.16 15.88 -4.25
CA CYS A 245 7.92 17.34 -4.33
C CYS A 245 8.64 17.98 -5.53
N GLU A 246 9.87 17.55 -5.86
CA GLU A 246 10.62 18.08 -7.02
C GLU A 246 9.96 17.71 -8.35
N ARG A 247 9.54 16.45 -8.50
CA ARG A 247 8.89 15.95 -9.72
C ARG A 247 7.52 16.57 -9.94
N SER A 248 6.78 16.86 -8.86
CA SER A 248 5.44 17.44 -8.97
C SER A 248 5.45 18.91 -9.37
N LYS A 249 6.56 19.64 -9.17
CA LYS A 249 6.77 21.08 -9.44
C LYS A 249 5.78 22.04 -8.76
N CYS A 250 4.73 21.53 -8.14
CA CYS A 250 3.68 22.32 -7.52
C CYS A 250 3.99 22.54 -6.03
N HIS A 251 3.93 23.80 -5.59
CA HIS A 251 4.19 24.20 -4.20
C HIS A 251 5.49 23.62 -3.62
N TYR A 252 6.54 23.47 -4.46
CA TYR A 252 7.79 22.82 -4.08
C TYR A 252 8.33 23.33 -2.73
N GLU A 253 8.45 24.65 -2.58
CA GLU A 253 8.96 25.25 -1.34
C GLU A 253 8.08 24.92 -0.12
N GLU A 254 6.76 24.95 -0.29
CA GLU A 254 5.81 24.67 0.80
C GLU A 254 5.78 23.17 1.16
N CYS A 255 5.85 22.30 0.15
CA CYS A 255 5.95 20.84 0.26
C CYS A 255 7.22 20.45 1.04
N ILE A 256 8.37 20.97 0.61
CA ILE A 256 9.66 20.76 1.26
C ILE A 256 9.66 21.34 2.68
N THR A 257 9.14 22.55 2.87
CA THR A 257 9.05 23.18 4.19
C THR A 257 8.22 22.34 5.15
N THR A 258 7.09 21.81 4.68
CA THR A 258 6.19 20.99 5.50
C THR A 258 6.83 19.64 5.84
N ILE A 259 7.42 18.95 4.85
CA ILE A 259 8.20 17.72 5.10
C ILE A 259 9.31 17.97 6.12
N LYS A 260 10.09 19.03 5.94
CA LYS A 260 11.18 19.39 6.87
C LYS A 260 10.65 19.65 8.29
N LYS A 261 9.47 20.26 8.44
CA LYS A 261 8.84 20.50 9.75
C LYS A 261 8.32 19.21 10.41
N THR A 262 7.77 18.27 9.63
CA THR A 262 7.14 17.04 10.15
C THR A 262 8.11 15.87 10.30
N MET A 263 9.31 15.95 9.73
CA MET A 263 10.36 14.95 9.91
C MET A 263 11.00 15.05 11.29
N THR A 264 11.12 13.91 11.95
CA THR A 264 11.96 13.75 13.15
C THR A 264 13.44 13.95 12.78
N ASN A 265 14.26 14.31 13.76
CA ASN A 265 15.70 14.51 13.54
C ASN A 265 16.36 13.28 12.92
N LYS A 266 15.99 12.07 13.39
CA LYS A 266 16.48 10.81 12.84
C LYS A 266 16.13 10.64 11.35
N GLU A 267 14.90 10.95 10.96
CA GLU A 267 14.46 10.84 9.56
C GLU A 267 15.16 11.85 8.65
N ARG A 268 15.43 13.08 9.11
CA ARG A 268 16.12 14.12 8.30
C ARG A 268 17.51 13.63 7.90
N VAL A 269 18.20 12.98 8.82
CA VAL A 269 19.56 12.47 8.63
C VAL A 269 19.59 11.29 7.67
N THR A 270 18.68 10.33 7.86
CA THR A 270 18.53 9.19 6.92
C THR A 270 18.24 9.66 5.50
N ARG A 271 17.50 10.76 5.29
CA ARG A 271 17.20 11.27 3.95
C ARG A 271 18.28 12.13 3.31
N CYS A 272 19.13 12.83 4.08
CA CYS A 272 20.30 13.49 3.46
C CYS A 272 21.22 12.45 2.80
N ASN A 273 21.24 11.20 3.27
CA ASN A 273 21.93 10.08 2.64
C ASN A 273 21.27 9.56 1.33
N LEU A 274 20.02 9.95 1.05
CA LEU A 274 19.27 9.57 -0.17
C LEU A 274 19.36 10.61 -1.29
N CYS A 275 19.97 11.78 -1.05
CA CYS A 275 20.23 12.73 -2.12
C CYS A 275 21.27 12.16 -3.11
N PRO A 276 21.05 12.28 -4.44
CA PRO A 276 22.01 11.79 -5.42
C PRO A 276 23.38 12.45 -5.22
N PRO A 277 24.49 11.73 -5.48
CA PRO A 277 25.86 12.19 -5.21
C PRO A 277 26.28 13.46 -5.98
N THR A 278 25.46 13.93 -6.92
CA THR A 278 25.67 15.16 -7.68
C THR A 278 25.15 16.42 -6.98
N MET A 279 24.41 16.31 -5.87
CA MET A 279 24.00 17.47 -5.10
C MET A 279 25.12 17.95 -4.19
N LYS A 280 25.68 19.13 -4.50
CA LYS A 280 26.57 19.92 -3.61
C LYS A 280 25.98 20.16 -2.20
N ASN A 281 24.69 19.92 -2.01
CA ASN A 281 23.94 20.31 -0.81
C ASN A 281 23.80 19.19 0.23
N THR A 282 24.41 18.01 0.05
CA THR A 282 24.32 16.94 1.07
C THR A 282 24.97 17.36 2.40
N MET A 283 26.08 18.09 2.39
CA MET A 283 26.69 18.60 3.62
C MET A 283 25.83 19.67 4.30
N GLU A 284 25.33 20.64 3.54
CA GLU A 284 24.44 21.69 4.05
C GLU A 284 23.17 21.07 4.68
N CYS A 285 22.60 20.05 4.02
CA CYS A 285 21.45 19.29 4.55
C CYS A 285 21.73 18.69 5.94
N ILE A 286 22.91 18.09 6.12
CA ILE A 286 23.26 17.40 7.37
C ILE A 286 23.61 18.42 8.47
N VAL A 287 24.28 19.52 8.13
CA VAL A 287 24.53 20.64 9.04
C VAL A 287 23.20 21.22 9.53
N ASP A 288 22.28 21.51 8.63
CA ASP A 288 20.96 22.04 8.97
C ASP A 288 20.17 21.07 9.85
N ALA A 289 20.24 19.76 9.54
CA ALA A 289 19.63 18.72 10.35
C ALA A 289 20.21 18.69 11.77
N ALA A 290 21.54 18.75 11.90
CA ALA A 290 22.22 18.81 13.19
C ALA A 290 21.79 20.06 13.98
N ILE A 291 21.85 21.24 13.37
CA ILE A 291 21.49 22.53 13.99
C ILE A 291 20.04 22.53 14.49
N ALA A 292 19.11 22.10 13.63
CA ALA A 292 17.69 22.02 13.95
C ALA A 292 17.42 21.01 15.08
N ALA A 293 18.14 19.90 15.09
CA ALA A 293 18.07 18.90 16.15
C ALA A 293 18.73 19.37 17.46
N SER A 294 19.59 20.39 17.40
CA SER A 294 20.53 20.73 18.46
C SER A 294 21.36 19.53 18.92
N ASP A 295 21.65 18.60 18.01
CA ASP A 295 22.38 17.36 18.28
C ASP A 295 23.54 17.22 17.29
N VAL A 296 24.76 17.42 17.80
CA VAL A 296 25.99 17.32 17.00
C VAL A 296 26.28 15.87 16.57
N LYS A 297 25.72 14.87 17.25
CA LYS A 297 25.94 13.45 16.91
C LYS A 297 25.35 13.09 15.55
N VAL A 298 24.42 13.89 15.02
CA VAL A 298 23.92 13.80 13.65
C VAL A 298 25.06 13.79 12.63
N CYS A 299 26.15 14.53 12.89
CA CYS A 299 27.31 14.54 12.01
C CYS A 299 28.06 13.19 11.94
N ASN A 300 27.85 12.26 12.89
CA ASN A 300 28.45 10.91 12.85
C ASN A 300 27.77 9.98 11.85
N GLU A 301 26.55 10.29 11.39
CA GLU A 301 25.78 9.48 10.43
C GLU A 301 26.32 9.62 8.99
N ILE A 302 27.35 10.43 8.84
CA ILE A 302 28.05 10.67 7.59
C ILE A 302 29.05 9.53 7.34
N PRO A 303 28.94 8.75 6.25
CA PRO A 303 29.87 7.64 6.00
C PRO A 303 31.33 8.11 5.86
N GLU A 304 32.24 7.47 6.61
CA GLU A 304 33.69 7.76 6.63
C GLU A 304 34.34 7.64 5.24
N THR A 305 33.85 6.72 4.41
CA THR A 305 34.49 6.32 3.14
C THR A 305 34.42 7.37 2.03
N ARG A 306 33.67 8.46 2.20
CA ARG A 306 33.35 9.37 1.08
C ARG A 306 34.01 10.75 1.13
N TYR A 307 34.31 11.34 2.30
CA TYR A 307 34.98 12.66 2.35
C TYR A 307 35.70 12.89 3.69
N SER A 308 37.02 13.12 3.66
CA SER A 308 37.81 13.58 4.82
C SER A 308 37.34 14.93 5.38
N ASP A 309 36.74 15.75 4.51
CA ASP A 309 36.38 17.15 4.78
C ASP A 309 35.00 17.28 5.45
N ARG A 310 34.23 16.17 5.54
CA ARG A 310 32.86 16.14 6.08
C ARG A 310 32.76 16.42 7.57
N TYR A 311 33.78 16.02 8.34
CA TYR A 311 33.85 16.39 9.76
C TYR A 311 34.05 17.90 9.91
N CYS A 312 34.89 18.52 9.07
CA CYS A 312 35.08 19.98 9.11
C CYS A 312 33.80 20.72 8.74
N GLY A 313 33.14 20.33 7.65
CA GLY A 313 31.91 20.97 7.21
C GLY A 313 30.76 20.83 8.20
N CYS A 314 30.50 19.60 8.69
CA CYS A 314 29.40 19.36 9.61
C CYS A 314 29.65 19.91 11.02
N TYR A 315 30.75 19.49 11.67
CA TYR A 315 31.06 19.93 13.03
C TYR A 315 31.42 21.41 13.07
N GLY A 316 32.12 21.94 12.06
CA GLY A 316 32.41 23.37 11.96
C GLY A 316 31.16 24.22 11.70
N GLY A 317 30.28 23.75 10.80
CA GLY A 317 28.95 24.33 10.57
C GLY A 317 28.14 24.42 11.87
N PHE A 318 28.04 23.30 12.59
CA PHE A 318 27.32 23.21 13.86
C PHE A 318 27.97 24.06 14.96
N ALA A 319 29.31 23.98 15.11
CA ALA A 319 30.06 24.75 16.09
C ALA A 319 29.78 26.25 15.96
N ARG A 320 29.85 26.76 14.72
CA ARG A 320 29.58 28.17 14.43
C ARG A 320 28.14 28.55 14.70
N ALA A 321 27.18 27.74 14.25
CA ALA A 321 25.75 28.01 14.46
C ALA A 321 25.36 28.06 15.94
N LYS A 322 26.03 27.27 16.79
CA LYS A 322 25.86 27.29 18.25
C LYS A 322 26.78 28.27 18.98
N ASN A 323 27.68 28.94 18.26
CA ASN A 323 28.76 29.77 18.80
C ASN A 323 29.58 29.05 19.89
N GLN A 324 29.91 27.77 19.66
CA GLN A 324 30.60 26.91 20.61
C GLN A 324 31.78 26.20 19.95
N VAL A 325 32.97 26.77 20.10
CA VAL A 325 34.23 26.27 19.51
C VAL A 325 34.57 24.84 19.97
N GLY A 326 34.05 24.43 21.14
CA GLY A 326 34.27 23.10 21.69
C GLY A 326 33.87 21.95 20.75
N TYR A 327 32.88 22.17 19.87
CA TYR A 327 32.47 21.16 18.89
C TYR A 327 33.52 20.90 17.80
N CYS A 328 34.44 21.83 17.53
CA CYS A 328 35.58 21.59 16.63
C CYS A 328 36.50 20.48 17.16
N ASN A 329 36.49 20.17 18.47
CA ASN A 329 37.29 19.08 19.03
C ASN A 329 36.84 17.69 18.58
N MET A 330 35.65 17.57 17.98
CA MET A 330 35.13 16.32 17.44
C MET A 330 35.68 16.01 16.04
N ILE A 331 36.40 16.95 15.42
CA ILE A 331 37.12 16.74 14.15
C ILE A 331 38.42 16.00 14.46
N GLN A 332 38.58 14.81 13.87
CA GLN A 332 39.75 13.96 14.11
C GLN A 332 41.01 14.45 13.37
N ASP A 333 40.84 14.94 12.14
CA ASP A 333 41.94 15.46 11.34
C ASP A 333 42.48 16.78 11.96
N PRO A 334 43.78 16.85 12.32
CA PRO A 334 44.35 17.99 13.01
C PRO A 334 44.31 19.30 12.22
N ASP A 335 44.47 19.24 10.89
CA ASP A 335 44.51 20.42 10.03
C ASP A 335 43.11 21.02 9.87
N ASN A 336 42.11 20.17 9.62
CA ASN A 336 40.70 20.54 9.60
C ASN A 336 40.21 21.02 10.96
N LYS A 337 40.64 20.39 12.06
CA LYS A 337 40.35 20.88 13.41
C LYS A 337 40.92 22.28 13.62
N ALA A 338 42.16 22.53 13.20
CA ALA A 338 42.78 23.84 13.30
C ALA A 338 42.05 24.89 12.42
N LEU A 339 41.59 24.52 11.23
CA LEU A 339 40.76 25.37 10.37
C LEU A 339 39.42 25.71 11.02
N CYS A 340 38.72 24.73 11.60
CA CYS A 340 37.47 24.97 12.34
C CYS A 340 37.66 25.93 13.51
N MET A 341 38.73 25.72 14.31
CA MET A 341 39.07 26.58 15.44
C MET A 341 39.37 28.02 15.01
N LYS A 342 40.09 28.20 13.88
CA LYS A 342 40.40 29.52 13.28
C LYS A 342 39.18 30.16 12.61
N GLY A 343 38.28 29.36 12.05
CA GLY A 343 37.09 29.78 11.31
C GLY A 343 36.03 30.50 12.15
N PHE A 344 36.17 30.54 13.48
CA PHE A 344 35.39 31.46 14.32
C PHE A 344 35.72 32.95 14.06
N GLU A 345 36.80 33.25 13.34
CA GLU A 345 37.18 34.60 12.89
C GLU A 345 37.02 34.80 11.36
N GLY A 346 36.47 33.83 10.61
CA GLY A 346 36.40 33.83 9.13
C GLY A 346 35.29 32.97 8.49
N LYS A 347 35.27 32.83 7.15
CA LYS A 347 34.25 32.02 6.43
C LYS A 347 34.69 30.55 6.28
N TYR A 348 34.36 29.74 7.31
CA TYR A 348 34.38 28.26 7.38
C TYR A 348 35.72 27.55 7.04
N CYS A 349 35.83 26.25 7.40
CA CYS A 349 36.66 25.36 6.60
C CYS A 349 36.09 25.36 5.16
#